data_AF-A0A8B8HS22-F1
#
_entry.id   AF-A0A8B8HS22-F1
#
_cell.length_a   1.000
_cell.length_b   1.000
_cell.length_c   1.000
_cell.angle_alpha   90.00
_cell.angle_beta   90.00
_cell.angle_gamma   90.00
#
_symmetry.space_group_name_H-M   'P 1'
#
loop_
_entity.id
_entity.type
_entity.pdbx_description
1 polymer ?
#
loop_
_entity_poly.entity_id
_entity_poly.type
_entity_poly.pdbx_seq_one_letter_code
_entity_poly.pdbx_strand_id
1 'polypeptide(L)'
;METKGSQNVSACNLASVPIAEDGVIYIAIKGSLHASDCSVFGLGNEEIKAITKKFPGSGSNVVNGVMIKANVLQAINALCQLGYKIVCSTGEAEITWTLQRDI
;
A
#
# COMPACT_ATOMS: atom_id res chain seq x y z
N MET A 1 -38.69 -1.03 32.04
CA MET A 1 -37.28 -0.79 32.42
C MET A 1 -36.43 -1.45 31.35
N GLU A 2 -36.10 -0.75 30.26
CA GLU A 2 -34.92 0.13 30.15
C GLU A 2 -33.62 -0.70 30.31
N THR A 3 -32.68 -0.76 29.37
CA THR A 3 -32.25 0.23 28.37
C THR A 3 -31.66 -0.43 27.12
N LYS A 4 -31.88 0.23 25.97
CA LYS A 4 -31.18 0.00 24.69
C LYS A 4 -29.78 0.59 24.77
N GLY A 5 -28.75 -0.21 24.55
CA GLY A 5 -27.41 0.26 24.20
C GLY A 5 -27.22 0.20 22.69
N SER A 6 -27.60 1.26 21.97
CA SER A 6 -27.22 1.42 20.56
C SER A 6 -25.71 1.64 20.47
N GLN A 7 -24.97 0.63 20.03
CA GLN A 7 -23.63 0.85 19.50
C GLN A 7 -23.77 1.40 18.08
N ASN A 8 -23.66 2.71 17.96
CA ASN A 8 -23.48 3.38 16.69
C ASN A 8 -22.06 3.08 16.21
N VAL A 9 -21.89 1.95 15.51
CA VAL A 9 -20.64 1.65 14.82
C VAL A 9 -20.56 2.66 13.68
N SER A 10 -19.80 3.73 13.91
CA SER A 10 -19.45 4.70 12.89
C SER A 10 -18.80 3.93 11.74
N ALA A 11 -19.56 3.73 10.68
CA ALA A 11 -19.06 3.20 9.43
C ALA A 11 -17.99 4.20 8.98
N CYS A 12 -16.71 3.84 9.15
CA CYS A 12 -15.64 4.56 8.50
C CYS A 12 -15.96 4.51 7.01
N ASN A 13 -16.42 5.64 6.47
CA ASN A 13 -16.55 5.87 5.05
C ASN A 13 -15.15 5.71 4.44
N LEU A 14 -14.78 4.48 4.10
CA LEU A 14 -13.80 4.26 3.06
C LEU A 14 -14.38 4.98 1.85
N ALA A 15 -13.65 5.96 1.32
CA ALA A 15 -13.96 6.50 0.02
C ALA A 15 -14.03 5.31 -0.95
N SER A 16 -15.26 4.92 -1.27
CA SER A 16 -15.55 3.85 -2.22
C SER A 16 -15.11 4.39 -3.57
N VAL A 17 -13.85 4.14 -3.94
CA VAL A 17 -13.45 4.23 -5.34
C VAL A 17 -14.42 3.31 -6.07
N PRO A 18 -15.21 3.80 -7.03
CA PRO A 18 -16.18 2.98 -7.74
C PRO A 18 -15.38 2.00 -8.57
N ILE A 19 -15.14 0.83 -8.00
CA ILE A 19 -14.45 -0.27 -8.63
C ILE A 19 -15.54 -1.03 -9.37
N ALA A 20 -15.49 -0.95 -10.70
CA ALA A 20 -16.22 -1.91 -11.54
C ALA A 20 -15.82 -3.33 -11.12
N GLU A 21 -16.74 -4.28 -11.21
CA GLU A 21 -16.50 -5.71 -10.87
C GLU A 21 -15.33 -6.35 -11.66
N ASP A 22 -14.76 -5.63 -12.64
CA ASP A 22 -13.51 -5.91 -13.36
C ASP A 22 -12.53 -4.70 -13.29
N GLY A 23 -12.10 -4.33 -12.08
CA GLY A 23 -11.23 -3.17 -11.87
C GLY A 23 -9.74 -3.51 -11.75
N VAL A 24 -8.88 -2.60 -12.19
CA VAL A 24 -7.41 -2.68 -11.98
C VAL A 24 -6.97 -1.53 -11.07
N ILE A 25 -6.23 -1.85 -10.01
CA ILE A 25 -5.59 -0.86 -9.12
C ILE A 25 -4.12 -0.76 -9.48
N TYR A 26 -3.62 0.47 -9.53
CA TYR A 26 -2.20 0.76 -9.69
C TYR A 26 -1.62 1.35 -8.41
N ILE A 27 -0.40 0.93 -8.11
CA ILE A 27 0.43 1.51 -7.06
C ILE A 27 1.79 1.85 -7.64
N ALA A 28 2.51 2.74 -6.97
CA ALA A 28 3.91 3.02 -7.29
C ALA A 28 4.78 2.73 -6.07
N ILE A 29 5.93 2.11 -6.29
CA ILE A 29 6.98 2.04 -5.30
C ILE A 29 8.21 2.75 -5.86
N LYS A 30 8.80 3.62 -5.06
CA LYS A 30 9.98 4.41 -5.41
C LYS A 30 11.10 4.09 -4.43
N GLY A 31 12.30 3.84 -4.93
CA GLY A 31 13.47 3.60 -4.10
C GLY A 31 14.73 3.37 -4.92
N SER A 32 15.83 3.03 -4.24
CA SER A 32 17.09 2.64 -4.87
C SER A 32 17.43 1.20 -4.53
N LEU A 33 18.09 0.49 -5.45
CA LEU A 33 18.64 -0.84 -5.17
C LEU A 33 19.76 -0.81 -4.11
N HIS A 34 20.36 0.36 -3.88
CA HIS A 34 21.40 0.56 -2.88
C HIS A 34 20.87 1.06 -1.53
N ALA A 35 19.59 1.44 -1.45
CA ALA A 35 18.97 1.94 -0.23
C ALA A 35 18.39 0.80 0.62
N SER A 36 18.33 1.03 1.94
CA SER A 36 17.70 0.13 2.90
C SER A 36 16.23 0.46 3.17
N ASP A 37 15.70 1.50 2.54
CA ASP A 37 14.30 1.88 2.58
C ASP A 37 13.76 2.28 1.21
N CYS A 38 12.43 2.35 1.11
CA CYS A 38 11.70 2.77 -0.07
C CYS A 38 10.36 3.39 0.33
N SER A 39 9.69 4.02 -0.63
CA SER A 39 8.37 4.65 -0.42
C SER A 39 7.35 4.05 -1.36
N VAL A 40 6.15 3.76 -0.86
CA VAL A 40 5.03 3.22 -1.63
C VAL A 40 3.85 4.18 -1.64
N PHE A 41 3.16 4.27 -2.77
CA PHE A 41 2.07 5.21 -3.02
C PHE A 41 0.87 4.45 -3.56
N GLY A 42 -0.33 4.82 -3.10
CA GLY A 42 -1.60 4.25 -3.56
C GLY A 42 -2.07 2.99 -2.84
N LEU A 43 -1.41 2.55 -1.76
CA LEU A 43 -1.89 1.43 -0.94
C LEU A 43 -3.14 1.82 -0.13
N GLY A 44 -4.06 0.87 0.01
CA GLY A 44 -5.19 0.96 0.93
C GLY A 44 -4.80 0.64 2.38
N ASN A 45 -5.68 1.00 3.32
CA ASN A 45 -5.40 0.88 4.77
C ASN A 45 -5.04 -0.55 5.23
N GLU A 46 -5.68 -1.57 4.68
CA GLU A 46 -5.39 -2.97 5.05
C GLU A 46 -4.04 -3.45 4.52
N GLU A 47 -3.67 -3.02 3.31
CA GLU A 47 -2.37 -3.32 2.71
C GLU A 47 -1.25 -2.61 3.48
N ILE A 48 -1.48 -1.36 3.88
CA ILE A 48 -0.56 -0.60 4.75
C ILE A 48 -0.34 -1.34 6.06
N LYS A 49 -1.41 -1.78 6.74
CA LYS A 49 -1.30 -2.57 7.98
C LYS A 49 -0.50 -3.85 7.77
N ALA A 50 -0.74 -4.58 6.67
CA ALA A 50 -0.03 -5.81 6.36
C ALA A 50 1.47 -5.57 6.10
N ILE A 51 1.82 -4.54 5.33
CA ILE A 51 3.20 -4.13 5.04
C ILE A 51 3.91 -3.69 6.33
N THR A 52 3.28 -2.85 7.15
CA THR A 52 3.87 -2.37 8.42
C THR A 52 4.08 -3.50 9.41
N LYS A 53 3.18 -4.48 9.46
CA LYS A 53 3.39 -5.69 10.27
C LYS A 53 4.58 -6.52 9.80
N LYS A 54 4.79 -6.61 8.48
CA LYS A 54 5.89 -7.37 7.88
C LYS A 54 7.24 -6.68 8.03
N PHE A 55 7.27 -5.35 8.00
CA PHE A 55 8.48 -4.55 8.08
C PHE A 55 8.39 -3.57 9.27
N PRO A 56 8.80 -3.98 10.48
CA PRO A 56 8.76 -3.13 11.67
C PRO A 56 9.46 -1.78 11.45
N GLY A 57 8.86 -0.69 11.93
CA GLY A 57 9.37 0.67 11.71
C GLY A 57 8.93 1.32 10.39
N SER A 58 8.21 0.58 9.53
CA SER A 58 7.48 1.14 8.38
C SER A 58 6.19 1.81 8.82
N GLY A 59 5.53 2.52 7.89
CA GLY A 59 4.24 3.16 8.19
C GLY A 59 4.35 4.65 8.50
N SER A 60 5.56 5.23 8.50
CA SER A 60 5.70 6.68 8.57
C SER A 60 5.18 7.31 7.28
N ASN A 61 4.35 8.33 7.44
CA ASN A 61 3.77 9.03 6.30
C ASN A 61 4.87 9.82 5.58
N VAL A 62 4.98 9.58 4.28
CA VAL A 62 5.60 10.51 3.34
C VAL A 62 4.49 11.21 2.57
N VAL A 63 4.80 12.29 1.86
CA VAL A 63 3.76 13.01 1.10
C VAL A 63 3.09 12.07 0.10
N ASN A 64 1.78 11.83 0.27
CA ASN A 64 0.95 10.93 -0.54
C ASN A 64 1.34 9.43 -0.52
N GLY A 65 2.14 9.01 0.44
CA GLY A 65 2.61 7.62 0.49
C GLY A 65 3.08 7.19 1.87
N VAL A 66 3.72 6.02 1.90
CA VAL A 66 4.18 5.38 3.13
C VAL A 66 5.61 4.93 2.95
N MET A 67 6.45 5.18 3.96
CA MET A 67 7.82 4.66 3.97
C MET A 67 7.83 3.21 4.43
N ILE A 68 8.60 2.38 3.74
CA ILE A 68 8.89 1.00 4.06
C ILE A 68 10.36 0.89 4.47
N LYS A 69 10.61 0.41 5.69
CA LYS A 69 11.95 0.14 6.22
C LYS A 69 12.46 -1.22 5.77
N ALA A 70 12.55 -1.37 4.44
CA ALA A 70 13.14 -2.52 3.76
C ALA A 70 13.67 -2.07 2.40
N ASN A 71 14.65 -2.81 1.86
CA ASN A 71 15.10 -2.55 0.51
C ASN A 71 13.97 -2.78 -0.50
N VAL A 72 14.06 -2.12 -1.65
CA VAL A 72 12.96 -2.09 -2.62
C VAL A 72 12.59 -3.47 -3.16
N LEU A 73 13.55 -4.41 -3.27
CA LEU A 73 13.29 -5.76 -3.74
C LEU A 73 12.48 -6.57 -2.72
N GLN A 74 12.77 -6.42 -1.43
CA GLN A 74 11.98 -7.04 -0.35
C GLN A 74 10.56 -6.49 -0.32
N ALA A 75 10.41 -5.17 -0.48
CA ALA A 75 9.11 -4.53 -0.54
C ALA A 75 8.29 -4.98 -1.75
N ILE A 76 8.89 -5.01 -2.95
CA ILE A 76 8.28 -5.56 -4.17
C ILE A 76 7.82 -7.00 -3.96
N ASN A 77 8.67 -7.87 -3.41
CA ASN A 77 8.30 -9.27 -3.13
C ASN A 77 7.10 -9.36 -2.18
N ALA A 78 7.01 -8.48 -1.18
CA ALA A 78 5.85 -8.42 -0.29
C ALA A 78 4.59 -7.93 -1.01
N LEU A 79 4.70 -6.94 -1.89
CA LEU A 79 3.58 -6.47 -2.70
C LEU A 79 3.10 -7.55 -3.68
N CYS A 80 4.01 -8.34 -4.26
CA CYS A 80 3.64 -9.49 -5.09
C CYS A 80 2.85 -10.55 -4.34
N GLN A 81 3.13 -10.77 -3.04
CA GLN A 81 2.34 -11.66 -2.20
C GLN A 81 0.92 -11.13 -1.94
N LEU A 82 0.68 -9.82 -2.12
CA LEU A 82 -0.63 -9.18 -2.06
C LEU A 82 -1.34 -9.15 -3.43
N GLY A 83 -0.79 -9.80 -4.45
CA GLY A 83 -1.38 -9.90 -5.78
C GLY A 83 -0.93 -8.83 -6.77
N TYR A 84 0.00 -7.95 -6.40
CA TYR A 84 0.53 -6.94 -7.31
C TYR A 84 1.56 -7.52 -8.30
N LYS A 85 1.50 -7.11 -9.56
CA LYS A 85 2.47 -7.44 -10.62
C LYS A 85 3.13 -6.16 -11.13
N ILE A 86 4.46 -6.18 -11.33
CA ILE A 86 5.19 -5.05 -11.93
C ILE A 86 4.77 -4.89 -13.38
N VAL A 87 4.45 -3.67 -13.80
CA VAL A 87 4.09 -3.36 -15.21
C VAL A 87 5.12 -2.50 -15.92
N CYS A 88 5.80 -1.62 -15.20
CA CYS A 88 6.87 -0.81 -15.76
C CYS A 88 7.80 -0.30 -14.65
N SER A 89 8.97 0.16 -15.07
CA SER A 89 9.93 0.85 -14.22
C SER A 89 10.56 2.03 -14.96
N THR A 90 10.87 3.10 -14.25
CA THR A 90 11.56 4.27 -14.79
C THR A 90 12.43 4.94 -13.74
N GLY A 91 13.54 5.57 -14.15
CA GLY A 91 14.50 6.23 -13.28
C GLY A 91 15.92 5.67 -13.41
N GLU A 92 16.86 6.29 -12.70
CA GLU A 92 18.29 5.96 -12.76
C GLU A 92 18.83 5.63 -11.35
N ALA A 93 19.09 6.64 -10.52
CA ALA A 93 19.55 6.43 -9.14
C ALA A 93 18.41 6.08 -8.16
N GLU A 94 17.29 6.80 -8.29
CA GLU A 94 16.00 6.43 -7.73
C GLU A 94 15.10 5.95 -8.86
N ILE A 95 14.57 4.74 -8.69
CA ILE A 95 13.73 4.08 -9.68
C ILE A 95 12.32 4.02 -9.09
N THR A 96 11.34 4.28 -9.94
CA THR A 96 9.93 4.06 -9.65
C THR A 96 9.47 2.82 -10.41
N TRP A 97 8.90 1.87 -9.70
CA TRP A 97 8.20 0.72 -10.27
C TRP A 97 6.71 0.93 -10.10
N THR A 98 5.97 0.83 -11.20
CA THR A 98 4.52 0.78 -11.16
C THR A 98 4.10 -0.67 -11.08
N LEU A 99 3.22 -0.97 -10.13
CA LEU A 99 2.62 -2.29 -9.98
C LEU A 99 1.11 -2.17 -10.16
N GLN A 100 0.49 -3.24 -10.65
CA GLN A 100 -0.96 -3.33 -10.78
C GLN A 100 -1.50 -4.59 -10.10
N ARG A 101 -2.73 -4.56 -9.60
CA ARG A 101 -3.47 -5.79 -9.26
C ARG A 101 -4.89 -5.70 -9.79
N ASP A 102 -5.42 -6.85 -10.14
CA ASP A 102 -6.82 -7.03 -10.49
C ASP A 102 -7.63 -7.09 -9.15
N ILE A 103 -8.89 -6.66 -9.15
CA ILE A 103 -9.74 -6.58 -7.95
C ILE A 103 -10.72 -7.74 -7.90
#